data_AF-A0A7Y5ZHB8-F1
#
_entry.id   AF-A0A7Y5ZHB8-F1
#
_cell.length_a   1.000
_cell.length_b   1.000
_cell.length_c   1.000
_cell.angle_alpha   90.00
_cell.angle_beta   90.00
_cell.angle_gamma   90.00
#
_symmetry.space_group_name_H-M   'P 1'
#
loop_
_entity.id
_entity.type
_entity.pdbx_description
1 polymer ?
#
loop_
_entity_poly.entity_id
_entity_poly.type
_entity_poly.pdbx_seq_one_letter_code
_entity_poly.pdbx_strand_id
1 'polypeptide(L)'
;MGGGLALGAASALVGLVPWLMTGARLPLQNLWRRDVLPDSMPVALLPISQYYSTRILVMLLIGGVLAGSVARLLRRRFPTTDWATAVGILTVQAVATIQAFVVVADGLGIVARDADSRALLYFAGMLGGTIVSVALAQALFWLISRRSVAPAALGLALAAVPFASWLLVTVVFVSGPTGPPLVVGELYRWLPAVIVGAALGWCGVVPVRRLGVWVAGLLALFVAPAVFTASSYALGMRVLDGDLREMADAAVQIFPRALVPGVAPTVLAFLIAAAVTAIRWAIARGQPKVPAEA
;
A
#
# COMPACT_ATOMS: atom_id res chain seq x y z
N MET A 1 -26.57 7.04 -0.04
CA MET A 1 -25.72 6.06 -0.75
C MET A 1 -24.70 6.73 -1.67
N GLY A 2 -25.08 7.71 -2.50
CA GLY A 2 -24.17 8.35 -3.48
C GLY A 2 -22.87 8.93 -2.91
N GLY A 3 -22.92 9.59 -1.74
CA GLY A 3 -21.72 10.20 -1.13
C GLY A 3 -20.62 9.18 -0.75
N GLY A 4 -21.01 7.97 -0.33
CA GLY A 4 -20.05 6.90 -0.03
C GLY A 4 -19.36 6.37 -1.29
N LEU A 5 -20.16 6.07 -2.32
CA LEU A 5 -19.66 5.62 -3.62
C LEU A 5 -18.65 6.63 -4.20
N ALA A 6 -19.01 7.91 -4.20
CA ALA A 6 -18.15 8.98 -4.68
C ALA A 6 -16.86 9.09 -3.86
N LEU A 7 -16.93 9.01 -2.53
CA LEU A 7 -15.75 9.01 -1.66
C LEU A 7 -14.82 7.83 -1.96
N GLY A 8 -15.38 6.62 -2.10
CA GLY A 8 -14.63 5.42 -2.40
C GLY A 8 -13.94 5.50 -3.75
N ALA A 9 -14.70 5.91 -4.78
CA ALA A 9 -14.19 6.08 -6.12
C ALA A 9 -13.09 7.16 -6.19
N ALA A 10 -13.32 8.34 -5.60
CA ALA A 10 -12.34 9.42 -5.55
C ALA A 10 -11.06 8.99 -4.84
N SER A 11 -11.16 8.29 -3.71
CA SER A 11 -9.99 7.80 -2.98
C SER A 11 -9.19 6.78 -3.79
N ALA A 12 -9.87 5.84 -4.46
CA ALA A 12 -9.23 4.87 -5.35
C ALA A 12 -8.53 5.55 -6.54
N LEU A 13 -9.17 6.55 -7.16
CA LEU A 13 -8.56 7.35 -8.22
C LEU A 13 -7.31 8.08 -7.73
N VAL A 14 -7.34 8.69 -6.53
CA VAL A 14 -6.17 9.31 -5.91
C VAL A 14 -5.02 8.31 -5.76
N GLY A 15 -5.31 7.08 -5.34
CA GLY A 15 -4.30 6.01 -5.29
C GLY A 15 -3.60 5.75 -6.63
N LEU A 16 -4.34 5.89 -7.75
CA LEU A 16 -3.82 5.69 -9.11
C LEU A 16 -3.13 6.92 -9.71
N VAL A 17 -3.30 8.11 -9.12
CA VAL A 17 -2.76 9.39 -9.65
C VAL A 17 -1.30 9.32 -10.10
N PRO A 18 -0.35 8.73 -9.33
CA PRO A 18 1.07 8.76 -9.72
C PRO A 18 1.30 8.15 -11.11
N TRP A 19 0.53 7.13 -11.47
CA TRP A 19 0.60 6.49 -12.77
C TRP A 19 -0.18 7.24 -13.85
N LEU A 20 -1.37 7.74 -13.53
CA LEU A 20 -2.16 8.49 -14.50
C LEU A 20 -1.44 9.77 -14.95
N MET A 21 -0.63 10.37 -14.08
CA MET A 21 0.22 11.52 -14.41
C MET A 21 1.32 11.21 -15.44
N THR A 22 1.71 9.95 -15.62
CA THR A 22 2.71 9.57 -16.65
C THR A 22 2.08 9.31 -18.02
N GLY A 23 0.78 9.61 -18.18
CA GLY A 23 0.01 9.28 -19.38
C GLY A 23 -0.47 7.82 -19.44
N ALA A 24 -0.28 7.05 -18.37
CA ALA A 24 -0.78 5.69 -18.21
C ALA A 24 -0.40 4.72 -19.36
N ARG A 25 0.74 4.93 -20.02
CA ARG A 25 1.25 4.04 -21.07
C ARG A 25 1.91 2.83 -20.46
N LEU A 26 1.46 1.63 -20.82
CA LEU A 26 1.97 0.38 -20.27
C LEU A 26 3.51 0.33 -20.33
N PRO A 27 4.21 -0.10 -19.26
CA PRO A 27 5.66 -0.29 -19.33
C PRO A 27 6.01 -1.31 -20.43
N LEU A 28 7.20 -1.19 -21.02
CA LEU A 28 7.67 -2.12 -22.06
C LEU A 28 7.60 -3.57 -21.55
N GLN A 29 6.98 -4.44 -22.36
CA GLN A 29 6.81 -5.86 -22.07
C GLN A 29 7.78 -6.68 -22.91
N ASN A 30 8.59 -7.51 -22.26
CA ASN A 30 9.56 -8.36 -22.98
C ASN A 30 8.89 -9.53 -23.73
N LEU A 31 7.69 -9.92 -23.30
CA LEU A 31 6.92 -11.04 -23.87
C LEU A 31 5.84 -10.56 -24.84
N TRP A 32 5.90 -9.29 -25.28
CA TRP A 32 4.95 -8.75 -26.25
C TRP A 32 5.11 -9.46 -27.60
N ARG A 33 4.00 -9.83 -28.26
CA ARG A 33 4.08 -10.62 -29.51
C ARG A 33 4.68 -9.88 -30.70
N ARG A 34 4.65 -8.55 -30.66
CA ARG A 34 5.15 -7.69 -31.73
C ARG A 34 6.22 -6.77 -31.16
N ASP A 35 7.19 -6.40 -31.98
CA ASP A 35 8.14 -5.37 -31.61
C ASP A 35 7.41 -4.02 -31.55
N VAL A 36 7.36 -3.44 -30.36
CA VAL A 36 6.69 -2.16 -30.09
C VAL A 36 7.64 -1.27 -29.31
N LEU A 37 7.86 -0.05 -29.80
CA LEU A 37 8.65 0.95 -29.10
C LEU A 37 7.97 1.37 -27.78
N PRO A 38 8.73 1.77 -26.74
CA PRO A 38 8.15 2.21 -25.46
C PRO A 38 7.06 3.28 -25.61
N ASP A 39 7.27 4.26 -26.50
CA ASP A 39 6.32 5.36 -26.74
C ASP A 39 5.09 4.94 -27.56
N SER A 40 5.07 3.71 -28.08
CA SER A 40 3.94 3.12 -28.81
C SER A 40 3.18 2.09 -27.97
N MET A 41 3.58 1.86 -26.71
CA MET A 41 2.84 0.98 -25.81
C MET A 41 1.42 1.54 -25.54
N PRO A 42 0.41 0.66 -25.48
CA PRO A 42 -0.98 1.05 -25.28
C PRO A 42 -1.21 1.62 -23.88
N VAL A 43 -2.30 2.38 -23.74
CA VAL A 43 -2.71 2.92 -22.44
C VAL A 43 -3.34 1.82 -21.59
N ALA A 44 -2.88 1.71 -20.35
CA ALA A 44 -3.40 0.79 -19.34
C ALA A 44 -3.53 1.52 -18.00
N LEU A 45 -4.67 1.36 -17.31
CA LEU A 45 -4.94 2.04 -16.04
C LEU A 45 -4.06 1.56 -14.88
N LEU A 46 -3.36 0.43 -15.07
CA LEU A 46 -2.33 -0.06 -14.15
C LEU A 46 -1.03 -0.35 -14.90
N PRO A 47 0.13 -0.08 -14.28
CA PRO A 47 1.45 -0.33 -14.88
C PRO A 47 1.83 -1.81 -14.78
N ILE A 48 1.10 -2.71 -15.45
CA ILE A 48 1.32 -4.15 -15.34
C ILE A 48 2.73 -4.48 -15.85
N SER A 49 3.62 -4.82 -14.93
CA SER A 49 5.01 -5.22 -15.18
C SER A 49 5.58 -5.81 -13.90
N GLN A 50 6.42 -6.84 -14.01
CA GLN A 50 7.09 -7.45 -12.84
C GLN A 50 7.88 -6.41 -12.03
N TYR A 51 8.47 -5.42 -12.71
CA TYR A 51 9.23 -4.31 -12.11
C TYR A 51 8.37 -3.28 -11.39
N TYR A 52 7.06 -3.31 -11.64
CA TYR A 52 6.09 -2.39 -11.05
C TYR A 52 5.17 -3.10 -10.05
N SER A 53 5.40 -4.39 -9.73
CA SER A 53 4.58 -5.19 -8.81
C SER A 53 4.33 -4.49 -7.46
N THR A 54 5.39 -4.03 -6.78
CA THR A 54 5.25 -3.26 -5.52
C THR A 54 4.55 -1.91 -5.75
N ARG A 55 4.74 -1.28 -6.91
CA ARG A 55 4.07 0.00 -7.24
C ARG A 55 2.56 -0.20 -7.40
N ILE A 56 2.13 -1.25 -8.09
CA ILE A 56 0.72 -1.64 -8.23
C ILE A 56 0.10 -1.86 -6.84
N LEU A 57 0.79 -2.65 -5.99
CA LEU A 57 0.34 -2.90 -4.62
C LEU A 57 0.08 -1.58 -3.88
N VAL A 58 1.08 -0.70 -3.77
CA VAL A 58 0.93 0.52 -2.96
C VAL A 58 -0.13 1.47 -3.52
N MET A 59 -0.23 1.64 -4.84
CA MET A 59 -1.28 2.47 -5.47
C MET A 59 -2.68 1.98 -5.12
N LEU A 60 -2.91 0.66 -5.15
CA LEU A 60 -4.20 0.08 -4.79
C LEU A 60 -4.48 0.20 -3.28
N LEU A 61 -3.48 -0.05 -2.42
CA LEU A 61 -3.65 0.07 -0.97
C LEU A 61 -4.04 1.49 -0.56
N ILE A 62 -3.42 2.53 -1.15
CA ILE A 62 -3.69 3.93 -0.79
C ILE A 62 -5.14 4.33 -1.03
N GLY A 63 -5.79 3.79 -2.06
CA GLY A 63 -7.23 3.99 -2.27
C GLY A 63 -8.06 3.59 -1.05
N GLY A 64 -7.78 2.42 -0.47
CA GLY A 64 -8.43 1.93 0.74
C GLY A 64 -8.08 2.73 1.99
N VAL A 65 -6.81 3.10 2.14
CA VAL A 65 -6.29 3.87 3.29
C VAL A 65 -6.92 5.25 3.37
N LEU A 66 -6.97 5.98 2.25
CA LEU A 66 -7.58 7.31 2.18
C LEU A 66 -9.07 7.25 2.46
N ALA A 67 -9.79 6.33 1.80
CA ALA A 67 -11.22 6.14 2.02
C ALA A 67 -11.54 5.80 3.48
N GLY A 68 -10.75 4.91 4.10
CA GLY A 68 -10.96 4.49 5.48
C GLY A 68 -10.70 5.63 6.47
N SER A 69 -9.66 6.42 6.21
CA SER A 69 -9.30 7.59 7.02
C SER A 69 -10.36 8.67 6.95
N VAL A 70 -10.81 9.03 5.74
CA VAL A 70 -11.85 10.04 5.53
C VAL A 70 -13.19 9.56 6.09
N ALA A 71 -13.59 8.31 5.84
CA ALA A 71 -14.82 7.74 6.40
C ALA A 71 -14.81 7.76 7.94
N ARG A 72 -13.67 7.46 8.56
CA ARG A 72 -13.51 7.55 10.02
C ARG A 72 -13.72 8.98 10.52
N LEU A 73 -13.07 9.95 9.89
CA LEU A 73 -13.13 11.37 10.29
C LEU A 73 -14.54 11.94 10.13
N LEU A 74 -15.20 11.59 9.02
CA LEU A 74 -16.52 12.12 8.69
C LEU A 74 -17.68 11.38 9.35
N ARG A 75 -17.43 10.26 10.05
CA ARG A 75 -18.48 9.42 10.64
C ARG A 75 -19.46 10.17 11.56
N ARG A 76 -18.99 11.19 12.30
CA ARG A 76 -19.86 11.99 13.18
C ARG A 76 -20.85 12.85 12.40
N ARG A 77 -20.49 13.26 11.18
CA ARG A 77 -21.29 14.15 10.33
C ARG A 77 -22.14 13.36 9.32
N PHE A 78 -21.65 12.21 8.86
CA PHE A 78 -22.30 11.38 7.86
C PHE A 78 -22.28 9.91 8.31
N PRO A 79 -23.20 9.50 9.20
CA PRO A 79 -23.28 8.11 9.63
C PRO A 79 -23.68 7.21 8.46
N THR A 80 -22.96 6.09 8.31
CA THR A 80 -23.31 4.93 7.45
C THR A 80 -23.22 5.12 5.93
N THR A 81 -21.99 5.27 5.43
CA THR A 81 -21.69 5.03 4.01
C THR A 81 -20.57 4.00 3.78
N ASP A 82 -20.13 3.27 4.81
CA ASP A 82 -18.93 2.42 4.74
C ASP A 82 -19.03 1.35 3.63
N TRP A 83 -20.17 0.69 3.48
CA TRP A 83 -20.38 -0.28 2.39
C TRP A 83 -20.38 0.37 1.01
N ALA A 84 -21.07 1.52 0.87
CA ALA A 84 -21.07 2.28 -0.38
C ALA A 84 -19.65 2.75 -0.74
N THR A 85 -18.85 3.15 0.26
CA THR A 85 -17.44 3.50 0.07
C THR A 85 -16.61 2.29 -0.36
N ALA A 86 -16.77 1.13 0.28
CA ALA A 86 -16.10 -0.10 -0.10
C ALA A 86 -16.40 -0.51 -1.56
N VAL A 87 -17.68 -0.42 -1.95
CA VAL A 87 -18.12 -0.67 -3.34
C VAL A 87 -17.48 0.33 -4.30
N GLY A 88 -17.46 1.62 -3.97
CA GLY A 88 -16.82 2.64 -4.82
C GLY A 88 -15.33 2.38 -5.07
N ILE A 89 -14.59 1.96 -4.03
CA ILE A 89 -13.18 1.54 -4.16
C ILE A 89 -13.09 0.32 -5.09
N LEU A 90 -13.90 -0.71 -4.83
CA LEU A 90 -13.88 -1.96 -5.58
C LEU A 90 -14.18 -1.73 -7.06
N THR A 91 -15.17 -0.89 -7.37
CA THR A 91 -15.55 -0.57 -8.74
C THR A 91 -14.38 0.05 -9.51
N VAL A 92 -13.73 1.09 -8.97
CA VAL A 92 -12.59 1.73 -9.65
C VAL A 92 -11.43 0.76 -9.84
N GLN A 93 -11.09 0.00 -8.79
CA GLN A 93 -9.99 -0.95 -8.86
C GLN A 93 -10.28 -2.13 -9.80
N ALA A 94 -11.52 -2.63 -9.83
CA ALA A 94 -11.95 -3.67 -10.75
C ALA A 94 -11.89 -3.17 -12.20
N VAL A 95 -12.39 -1.97 -12.49
CA VAL A 95 -12.31 -1.37 -13.83
C VAL A 95 -10.85 -1.20 -14.26
N ALA A 96 -10.00 -0.64 -13.39
CA ALA A 96 -8.57 -0.48 -13.69
C ALA A 96 -7.87 -1.83 -13.94
N THR A 97 -8.20 -2.84 -13.13
CA THR A 97 -7.66 -4.21 -13.28
C THR A 97 -8.13 -4.83 -14.60
N ILE A 98 -9.43 -4.86 -14.86
CA ILE A 98 -9.99 -5.47 -16.08
C ILE A 98 -9.41 -4.78 -17.32
N GLN A 99 -9.42 -3.45 -17.37
CA GLN A 99 -8.92 -2.71 -18.53
C GLN A 99 -7.43 -3.00 -18.78
N ALA A 100 -6.60 -2.95 -17.74
CA ALA A 100 -5.17 -3.18 -17.89
C ALA A 100 -4.86 -4.62 -18.33
N PHE A 101 -5.55 -5.62 -17.75
CA PHE A 101 -5.33 -7.02 -18.09
C PHE A 101 -5.93 -7.42 -19.45
N VAL A 102 -6.99 -6.77 -19.94
CA VAL A 102 -7.44 -6.95 -21.33
C VAL A 102 -6.37 -6.49 -22.31
N VAL A 103 -5.76 -5.31 -22.06
CA VAL A 103 -4.67 -4.78 -22.90
C VAL A 103 -3.46 -5.71 -22.89
N VAL A 104 -3.06 -6.22 -21.72
CA VAL A 104 -1.94 -7.15 -21.60
C VAL A 104 -2.25 -8.50 -22.25
N ALA A 105 -3.47 -9.02 -22.08
CA ALA A 105 -3.89 -10.29 -22.68
C ALA A 105 -3.79 -10.26 -24.21
N ASP A 106 -4.24 -9.17 -24.83
CA ASP A 106 -4.15 -8.96 -26.28
C ASP A 106 -2.69 -8.85 -26.74
N GLY A 107 -1.88 -8.04 -26.05
CA GLY A 107 -0.48 -7.83 -26.40
C GLY A 107 0.43 -9.06 -26.26
N LEU A 108 0.17 -9.88 -25.23
CA LEU A 108 0.83 -11.17 -25.03
C LEU A 108 0.21 -12.27 -25.92
N GLY A 109 -0.97 -12.05 -26.48
CA GLY A 109 -1.74 -13.01 -27.25
C GLY A 109 -2.05 -14.31 -26.52
N ILE A 110 -2.33 -14.24 -25.22
CA ILE A 110 -2.62 -15.43 -24.38
C ILE A 110 -3.89 -16.18 -24.78
N VAL A 111 -4.75 -15.56 -25.59
CA VAL A 111 -5.99 -16.17 -26.13
C VAL A 111 -5.70 -16.96 -27.41
N ALA A 112 -4.51 -16.80 -28.01
CA ALA A 112 -4.13 -17.55 -29.20
C ALA A 112 -3.80 -19.02 -28.85
N ARG A 113 -4.00 -19.92 -29.81
CA ARG A 113 -3.78 -21.37 -29.61
C ARG A 113 -2.31 -21.74 -29.36
N ASP A 114 -1.39 -20.86 -29.76
CA ASP A 114 0.07 -20.97 -29.67
C ASP A 114 0.64 -20.11 -28.53
N ALA A 115 -0.16 -19.77 -27.51
CA ALA A 115 0.26 -18.92 -26.41
C ALA A 115 1.49 -19.48 -25.68
N ASP A 116 2.51 -18.63 -25.51
CA ASP A 116 3.71 -18.96 -24.73
C ASP A 116 3.33 -19.21 -23.26
N SER A 117 3.69 -20.38 -22.74
CA SER A 117 3.51 -20.76 -21.34
C SER A 117 4.10 -19.76 -20.35
N ARG A 118 5.21 -19.10 -20.70
CA ARG A 118 5.83 -18.05 -19.87
C ARG A 118 4.95 -16.80 -19.80
N ALA A 119 4.33 -16.42 -20.92
CA ALA A 119 3.39 -15.30 -20.96
C ALA A 119 2.13 -15.58 -20.14
N LEU A 120 1.63 -16.83 -20.16
CA LEU A 120 0.51 -17.27 -19.31
C LEU A 120 0.87 -17.21 -17.82
N LEU A 121 2.03 -17.72 -17.42
CA LEU A 121 2.49 -17.68 -16.03
C LEU A 121 2.66 -16.24 -15.53
N TYR A 122 3.30 -15.39 -16.34
CA TYR A 122 3.45 -13.96 -16.06
C TYR A 122 2.08 -13.28 -15.89
N PHE A 123 1.16 -13.49 -16.83
CA PHE A 123 -0.18 -12.92 -16.80
C PHE A 123 -0.95 -13.35 -15.54
N ALA A 124 -0.99 -14.65 -15.26
CA ALA A 124 -1.70 -15.21 -14.11
C ALA A 124 -1.09 -14.73 -12.79
N GLY A 125 0.24 -14.71 -12.67
CA GLY A 125 0.93 -14.23 -11.47
C GLY A 125 0.67 -12.75 -11.19
N MET A 126 0.75 -11.90 -12.21
CA MET A 126 0.45 -10.47 -12.07
C MET A 126 -1.03 -10.22 -11.75
N LEU A 127 -1.96 -10.97 -12.37
CA LEU A 127 -3.39 -10.85 -12.09
C LEU A 127 -3.70 -11.26 -10.66
N GLY A 128 -3.17 -12.41 -10.22
CA GLY A 128 -3.31 -12.90 -8.85
C GLY A 128 -2.79 -11.89 -7.83
N GLY A 129 -1.56 -11.38 -8.03
CA GLY A 129 -0.99 -10.34 -7.15
C GLY A 129 -1.82 -9.05 -7.12
N THR A 130 -2.42 -8.66 -8.24
CA THR A 130 -3.30 -7.49 -8.32
C THR A 130 -4.60 -7.72 -7.54
N ILE A 131 -5.22 -8.90 -7.69
CA ILE A 131 -6.44 -9.28 -6.94
C ILE A 131 -6.16 -9.29 -5.42
N VAL A 132 -5.03 -9.86 -4.98
CA VAL A 132 -4.62 -9.81 -3.57
C VAL A 132 -4.44 -8.36 -3.11
N SER A 133 -3.86 -7.50 -3.94
CA SER A 133 -3.69 -6.07 -3.62
C SER A 133 -5.03 -5.35 -3.43
N VAL A 134 -6.03 -5.63 -4.28
CA VAL A 134 -7.41 -5.12 -4.14
C VAL A 134 -8.04 -5.61 -2.84
N ALA A 135 -7.90 -6.90 -2.51
CA ALA A 135 -8.42 -7.46 -1.26
C ALA A 135 -7.78 -6.81 -0.02
N LEU A 136 -6.47 -6.58 -0.05
CA LEU A 136 -5.75 -5.88 1.02
C LEU A 136 -6.17 -4.41 1.15
N ALA A 137 -6.43 -3.73 0.03
CA ALA A 137 -6.97 -2.36 0.05
C ALA A 137 -8.32 -2.31 0.78
N GLN A 138 -9.20 -3.28 0.50
CA GLN A 138 -10.47 -3.43 1.22
C GLN A 138 -10.26 -3.73 2.71
N ALA A 139 -9.34 -4.63 3.04
CA ALA A 139 -9.02 -4.95 4.43
C ALA A 139 -8.55 -3.71 5.21
N LEU A 140 -7.66 -2.89 4.62
CA LEU A 140 -7.20 -1.63 5.21
C LEU A 140 -8.33 -0.61 5.36
N PHE A 141 -9.18 -0.46 4.34
CA PHE A 141 -10.38 0.39 4.42
C PHE A 141 -11.25 0.00 5.63
N TRP A 142 -11.57 -1.28 5.76
CA TRP A 142 -12.39 -1.77 6.86
C TRP A 142 -11.69 -1.59 8.20
N LEU A 143 -10.41 -1.93 8.33
CA LEU A 143 -9.65 -1.74 9.57
C LEU A 143 -9.65 -0.29 10.05
N ILE A 144 -9.27 0.65 9.16
CA ILE A 144 -9.13 2.08 9.48
C ILE A 144 -10.49 2.70 9.79
N SER A 145 -11.51 2.33 9.02
CA SER A 145 -12.85 2.85 9.22
C SER A 145 -13.49 2.34 10.51
N ARG A 146 -13.14 1.19 11.12
CA ARG A 146 -13.80 0.65 12.34
C ARG A 146 -13.91 1.67 13.48
N ARG A 147 -15.04 1.74 14.19
CA ARG A 147 -15.22 2.68 15.33
C ARG A 147 -14.14 2.54 16.42
N SER A 148 -13.80 1.31 16.77
CA SER A 148 -12.78 1.02 17.79
C SER A 148 -11.41 1.57 17.36
N VAL A 149 -10.66 2.11 18.32
CA VAL A 149 -9.34 2.72 18.07
C VAL A 149 -8.30 1.67 17.69
N ALA A 150 -8.33 0.50 18.34
CA ALA A 150 -7.33 -0.56 18.14
C ALA A 150 -7.20 -1.04 16.68
N PRO A 151 -8.27 -1.49 15.99
CA PRO A 151 -8.17 -1.90 14.59
C PRO A 151 -7.82 -0.74 13.66
N ALA A 152 -8.27 0.48 13.98
CA ALA A 152 -7.94 1.65 13.16
C ALA A 152 -6.46 2.01 13.25
N ALA A 153 -5.89 1.98 14.45
CA ALA A 153 -4.46 2.17 14.66
C ALA A 153 -3.64 1.08 13.98
N LEU A 154 -4.08 -0.19 14.03
CA LEU A 154 -3.43 -1.28 13.30
C LEU A 154 -3.46 -1.03 11.79
N GLY A 155 -4.62 -0.66 11.23
CA GLY A 155 -4.75 -0.34 9.81
C GLY A 155 -3.83 0.82 9.38
N LEU A 156 -3.74 1.88 10.18
CA LEU A 156 -2.82 3.00 9.93
C LEU A 156 -1.36 2.57 10.03
N ALA A 157 -1.01 1.71 10.99
CA ALA A 157 0.35 1.20 11.14
C ALA A 157 0.77 0.33 9.95
N LEU A 158 -0.11 -0.57 9.49
CA LEU A 158 0.10 -1.40 8.30
C LEU A 158 0.20 -0.56 7.01
N ALA A 159 -0.51 0.57 6.96
CA ALA A 159 -0.51 1.48 5.83
C ALA A 159 0.72 2.41 5.77
N ALA A 160 1.48 2.54 6.85
CA ALA A 160 2.56 3.53 6.97
C ALA A 160 3.65 3.36 5.90
N VAL A 161 4.13 2.13 5.69
CA VAL A 161 5.14 1.83 4.66
C VAL A 161 4.58 2.01 3.24
N PRO A 162 3.42 1.40 2.88
CA PRO A 162 2.78 1.67 1.58
C PRO A 162 2.54 3.16 1.30
N PHE A 163 2.15 3.93 2.31
CA PHE A 163 1.90 5.37 2.17
C PHE A 163 3.17 6.15 1.85
N ALA A 164 4.26 5.88 2.57
CA ALA A 164 5.55 6.48 2.24
C ALA A 164 6.03 6.06 0.84
N SER A 165 5.85 4.78 0.46
CA SER A 165 6.21 4.29 -0.87
C SER A 165 5.40 4.95 -1.97
N TRP A 166 4.09 5.13 -1.77
CA TRP A 166 3.24 5.82 -2.72
C TRP A 166 3.68 7.29 -2.91
N LEU A 167 3.99 7.99 -1.82
CA LEU A 167 4.50 9.37 -1.90
C LEU A 167 5.83 9.44 -2.67
N LEU A 168 6.76 8.52 -2.39
CA LEU A 168 8.03 8.43 -3.12
C LEU A 168 7.81 8.17 -4.60
N VAL A 169 6.90 7.25 -4.96
CA VAL A 169 6.54 6.95 -6.36
C VAL A 169 6.02 8.21 -7.06
N THR A 170 5.14 8.98 -6.42
CA THR A 170 4.65 10.26 -6.96
C THR A 170 5.79 11.23 -7.23
N VAL A 171 6.72 11.38 -6.28
CA VAL A 171 7.86 12.30 -6.45
C VAL A 171 8.76 11.82 -7.58
N VAL A 172 9.07 10.52 -7.65
CA VAL A 172 9.91 9.95 -8.71
C VAL A 172 9.32 10.20 -10.10
N PHE A 173 8.00 10.04 -10.28
CA PHE A 173 7.36 10.29 -11.57
C PHE A 173 7.40 11.76 -11.99
N VAL A 174 7.41 12.70 -11.04
CA VAL A 174 7.42 14.15 -11.32
C VAL A 174 8.85 14.73 -11.40
N SER A 175 9.85 14.06 -10.82
CA SER A 175 11.22 14.59 -10.68
C SER A 175 12.05 14.59 -11.97
N GLY A 176 11.57 13.96 -13.06
CA GLY A 176 12.27 13.94 -14.34
C GLY A 176 13.67 13.30 -14.30
N PRO A 177 14.55 13.59 -15.28
CA PRO A 177 15.85 12.93 -15.42
C PRO A 177 16.85 13.23 -14.30
N THR A 178 16.71 14.37 -13.63
CA THR A 178 17.60 14.79 -12.53
C THR A 178 17.38 14.00 -11.24
N GLY A 179 16.27 13.24 -11.17
CA GLY A 179 15.91 12.45 -10.00
C GLY A 179 15.41 13.29 -8.82
N PRO A 180 14.88 12.64 -7.78
CA PRO A 180 14.36 13.31 -6.60
C PRO A 180 15.50 13.91 -5.75
N PRO A 181 15.27 15.05 -5.07
CA PRO A 181 16.23 15.60 -4.10
C PRO A 181 16.58 14.59 -3.00
N LEU A 182 17.83 14.63 -2.50
CA LEU A 182 18.30 13.72 -1.44
C LEU A 182 17.42 13.75 -0.17
N VAL A 183 16.86 14.91 0.16
CA VAL A 183 15.96 15.10 1.31
C VAL A 183 14.72 14.20 1.24
N VAL A 184 14.28 13.83 0.02
CA VAL A 184 13.12 12.95 -0.18
C VAL A 184 13.43 11.53 0.29
N GLY A 185 14.66 11.05 0.09
CA GLY A 185 15.10 9.75 0.58
C GLY A 185 15.12 9.68 2.10
N GLU A 186 15.58 10.76 2.75
CA GLU A 186 15.55 10.88 4.21
C GLU A 186 14.13 10.94 4.76
N LEU A 187 13.24 11.74 4.15
CA LEU A 187 11.83 11.78 4.53
C LEU A 187 11.16 10.41 4.36
N TYR A 188 11.40 9.73 3.24
CA TYR A 188 10.87 8.40 2.98
C TYR A 188 11.30 7.37 4.04
N ARG A 189 12.56 7.46 4.50
CA ARG A 189 13.12 6.56 5.52
C ARG A 189 12.40 6.71 6.87
N TRP A 190 12.09 7.93 7.29
CA TRP A 190 11.58 8.21 8.64
C TRP A 190 10.07 8.36 8.72
N LEU A 191 9.40 8.70 7.61
CA LEU A 191 7.96 8.95 7.58
C LEU A 191 7.11 7.76 8.10
N PRO A 192 7.39 6.49 7.73
CA PRO A 192 6.67 5.36 8.29
C PRO A 192 6.74 5.29 9.82
N ALA A 193 7.92 5.57 10.40
CA ALA A 193 8.12 5.52 11.85
C ALA A 193 7.25 6.55 12.58
N VAL A 194 7.14 7.76 12.02
CA VAL A 194 6.29 8.83 12.57
C VAL A 194 4.81 8.42 12.53
N ILE A 195 4.35 7.86 11.40
CA ILE A 195 2.95 7.42 11.23
C ILE A 195 2.63 6.29 12.21
N VAL A 196 3.46 5.25 12.28
CA VAL A 196 3.28 4.12 13.21
C VAL A 196 3.32 4.60 14.66
N GLY A 197 4.32 5.41 15.02
CA GLY A 197 4.47 5.94 16.37
C GLY A 197 3.25 6.75 16.81
N ALA A 198 2.77 7.66 15.96
CA ALA A 198 1.56 8.43 16.22
C ALA A 198 0.31 7.55 16.33
N ALA A 199 0.13 6.57 15.44
CA ALA A 199 -1.00 5.65 15.47
C ALA A 199 -1.03 4.79 16.74
N LEU A 200 0.12 4.26 17.17
CA LEU A 200 0.25 3.47 18.38
C LEU A 200 0.10 4.31 19.65
N GLY A 201 0.66 5.52 19.69
CA GLY A 201 0.44 6.46 20.78
C GLY A 201 -1.03 6.91 20.92
N TRP A 202 -1.72 7.07 19.80
CA TRP A 202 -3.17 7.30 19.77
C TRP A 202 -3.97 6.08 20.21
N CYS A 203 -3.50 4.87 19.88
CA CYS A 203 -4.04 3.61 20.41
C CYS A 203 -3.88 3.55 21.93
N GLY A 204 -2.73 3.95 22.48
CA GLY A 204 -2.36 3.74 23.87
C GLY A 204 -2.22 2.26 24.23
N VAL A 205 -2.05 1.96 25.52
CA VAL A 205 -1.73 0.60 26.01
C VAL A 205 -2.84 -0.07 26.81
N VAL A 206 -3.90 0.67 27.19
CA VAL A 206 -5.03 0.16 27.98
C VAL A 206 -6.30 0.09 27.13
N PRO A 207 -7.05 -1.03 27.14
CA PRO A 207 -6.76 -2.30 27.84
C PRO A 207 -5.59 -3.08 27.23
N VAL A 208 -4.98 -3.98 28.01
CA VAL A 208 -3.74 -4.75 27.69
C VAL A 208 -3.75 -5.38 26.29
N ARG A 209 -4.92 -5.79 25.77
CA ARG A 209 -5.08 -6.26 24.37
C ARG A 209 -4.56 -5.28 23.30
N ARG A 210 -4.45 -3.98 23.61
CA ARG A 210 -3.85 -2.99 22.71
C ARG A 210 -2.34 -3.19 22.52
N LEU A 211 -1.67 -3.90 23.44
CA LEU A 211 -0.28 -4.32 23.23
C LEU A 211 -0.12 -5.23 22.02
N GLY A 212 -1.13 -6.04 21.69
CA GLY A 212 -1.13 -6.82 20.44
C GLY A 212 -1.04 -5.94 19.20
N VAL A 213 -1.70 -4.76 19.21
CA VAL A 213 -1.61 -3.78 18.13
C VAL A 213 -0.23 -3.13 18.07
N TRP A 214 0.40 -2.87 19.23
CA TRP A 214 1.77 -2.37 19.29
C TRP A 214 2.76 -3.35 18.68
N VAL A 215 2.72 -4.60 19.14
CA VAL A 215 3.61 -5.66 18.63
C VAL A 215 3.39 -5.84 17.13
N ALA A 216 2.14 -5.97 16.68
CA ALA A 216 1.84 -6.13 15.26
C ALA A 216 2.27 -4.91 14.41
N GLY A 217 2.03 -3.69 14.89
CA GLY A 217 2.39 -2.46 14.17
C GLY A 217 3.91 -2.25 14.06
N LEU A 218 4.65 -2.49 15.14
CA LEU A 218 6.11 -2.40 15.14
C LEU A 218 6.74 -3.52 14.31
N LEU A 219 6.21 -4.75 14.42
CA LEU A 219 6.68 -5.88 13.60
C LEU A 219 6.42 -5.62 12.12
N ALA A 220 5.24 -5.09 11.77
CA ALA A 220 4.94 -4.72 10.39
C ALA A 220 5.87 -3.63 9.86
N LEU A 221 6.16 -2.59 10.66
CA LEU A 221 7.12 -1.54 10.29
C LEU A 221 8.53 -2.11 10.06
N PHE A 222 8.96 -3.04 10.91
CA PHE A 222 10.26 -3.69 10.81
C PHE A 222 10.37 -4.60 9.58
N VAL A 223 9.33 -5.39 9.32
CA VAL A 223 9.37 -6.49 8.32
C VAL A 223 8.94 -6.03 6.92
N ALA A 224 7.97 -5.12 6.80
CA ALA A 224 7.39 -4.77 5.49
C ALA A 224 8.42 -4.24 4.47
N PRO A 225 9.37 -3.35 4.83
CA PRO A 225 10.40 -2.91 3.88
C PRO A 225 11.28 -4.06 3.38
N ALA A 226 11.60 -5.02 4.26
CA ALA A 226 12.37 -6.20 3.92
C ALA A 226 11.60 -7.12 2.97
N VAL A 227 10.29 -7.32 3.21
CA VAL A 227 9.41 -8.06 2.30
C VAL A 227 9.36 -7.39 0.93
N PHE A 228 9.17 -6.06 0.86
CA PHE A 228 9.13 -5.34 -0.41
C PHE A 228 10.44 -5.49 -1.20
N THR A 229 11.57 -5.40 -0.50
CA THR A 229 12.91 -5.57 -1.09
C THR A 229 13.10 -6.99 -1.60
N ALA A 230 12.80 -8.00 -0.79
CA ALA A 230 12.95 -9.41 -1.15
C ALA A 230 12.03 -9.82 -2.31
N SER A 231 10.76 -9.39 -2.29
CA SER A 231 9.82 -9.64 -3.39
C SER A 231 10.27 -8.96 -4.69
N SER A 232 10.72 -7.69 -4.62
CA SER A 232 11.22 -6.98 -5.80
C SER A 232 12.47 -7.64 -6.38
N TYR A 233 13.36 -8.12 -5.51
CA TYR A 233 14.57 -8.84 -5.91
C TYR A 233 14.22 -10.16 -6.60
N ALA A 234 13.38 -10.99 -5.99
CA ALA A 234 12.96 -12.27 -6.56
C ALA A 234 12.25 -12.12 -7.90
N LEU A 235 11.29 -11.19 -7.99
CA LEU A 235 10.53 -10.92 -9.23
C LEU A 235 11.38 -10.25 -10.32
N GLY A 236 12.53 -9.65 -9.97
CA GLY A 236 13.42 -8.99 -10.94
C GLY A 236 14.36 -9.94 -11.68
N MET A 237 14.55 -11.16 -11.18
CA MET A 237 15.54 -12.12 -11.66
C MET A 237 15.06 -12.86 -12.92
N ARG A 238 15.24 -12.23 -14.09
CA ARG A 238 14.88 -12.79 -15.42
C ARG A 238 15.55 -14.13 -15.73
N VAL A 239 16.73 -14.37 -15.17
CA VAL A 239 17.56 -15.57 -15.43
C VAL A 239 16.89 -16.84 -14.91
N LEU A 240 15.98 -16.73 -13.94
CA LEU A 240 15.36 -17.89 -13.29
C LEU A 240 14.19 -18.48 -14.10
N ASP A 241 13.83 -17.87 -15.23
CA ASP A 241 12.83 -18.39 -16.18
C ASP A 241 11.47 -18.84 -15.58
N GLY A 242 11.10 -18.26 -14.44
CA GLY A 242 9.87 -18.63 -13.71
C GLY A 242 10.02 -19.81 -12.75
N ASP A 243 11.23 -20.25 -12.44
CA ASP A 243 11.49 -21.20 -11.34
C ASP A 243 11.17 -20.54 -9.99
N LEU A 244 9.96 -20.82 -9.50
CA LEU A 244 9.44 -20.28 -8.25
C LEU A 244 10.28 -20.68 -7.04
N ARG A 245 10.97 -21.83 -7.09
CA ARG A 245 11.79 -22.31 -5.98
C ARG A 245 13.08 -21.50 -5.89
N GLU A 246 13.78 -21.32 -7.00
CA GLU A 246 14.99 -20.49 -7.01
C GLU A 246 14.68 -19.02 -6.69
N MET A 247 13.52 -18.51 -7.15
CA MET A 247 13.04 -17.18 -6.78
C MET A 247 12.79 -17.06 -5.27
N ALA A 248 12.21 -18.09 -4.65
CA ALA A 248 11.99 -18.13 -3.21
C ALA A 248 13.31 -18.21 -2.44
N ASP A 249 14.26 -19.02 -2.89
CA ASP A 249 15.58 -19.14 -2.28
C ASP A 249 16.34 -17.80 -2.35
N ALA A 250 16.28 -17.11 -3.49
CA ALA A 250 16.83 -15.77 -3.65
C ALA A 250 16.18 -14.74 -2.71
N ALA A 251 14.85 -14.79 -2.53
CA ALA A 251 14.13 -13.94 -1.57
C ALA A 251 14.58 -14.21 -0.12
N VAL A 252 14.68 -15.48 0.26
CA VAL A 252 15.11 -15.90 1.60
C VAL A 252 16.55 -15.46 1.88
N GLN A 253 17.42 -15.50 0.87
CA GLN A 253 18.82 -15.09 1.01
C GLN A 253 18.97 -13.58 1.25
N ILE A 254 18.17 -12.74 0.58
CA ILE A 254 18.28 -11.28 0.71
C ILE A 254 17.53 -10.74 1.94
N PHE A 255 16.49 -11.43 2.39
CA PHE A 255 15.59 -10.96 3.44
C PHE A 255 16.29 -10.55 4.76
N PRO A 256 17.25 -11.33 5.32
CA PRO A 256 17.95 -10.94 6.55
C PRO A 256 18.73 -9.63 6.41
N ARG A 257 19.37 -9.41 5.25
CA ARG A 257 20.09 -8.16 4.97
C ARG A 257 19.12 -6.99 4.81
N ALA A 258 17.97 -7.24 4.22
CA ALA A 258 16.92 -6.24 4.02
C ALA A 258 16.18 -5.85 5.32
N LEU A 259 16.31 -6.61 6.41
CA LEU A 259 15.77 -6.25 7.72
C LEU A 259 16.58 -5.17 8.44
N VAL A 260 17.88 -5.08 8.18
CA VAL A 260 18.80 -4.16 8.91
C VAL A 260 18.33 -2.70 8.84
N PRO A 261 17.93 -2.14 7.67
CA PRO A 261 17.44 -0.77 7.59
C PRO A 261 16.15 -0.51 8.40
N GLY A 262 15.38 -1.55 8.73
CA GLY A 262 14.13 -1.45 9.47
C GLY A 262 14.30 -1.21 10.98
N VAL A 263 15.49 -1.48 11.54
CA VAL A 263 15.73 -1.40 13.00
C VAL A 263 15.56 0.03 13.51
N ALA A 264 16.27 0.99 12.93
CA ALA A 264 16.25 2.37 13.42
C ALA A 264 14.86 3.05 13.31
N PRO A 265 14.12 2.92 12.19
CA PRO A 265 12.73 3.39 12.11
C PRO A 265 11.82 2.74 13.16
N THR A 266 12.00 1.45 13.44
CA THR A 266 11.18 0.73 14.44
C THR A 266 11.42 1.24 15.85
N VAL A 267 12.69 1.47 16.22
CA VAL A 267 13.05 2.08 17.51
C VAL A 267 12.46 3.48 17.63
N LEU A 268 12.58 4.30 16.59
CA LEU A 268 12.01 5.65 16.58
C LEU A 268 10.48 5.62 16.75
N ALA A 269 9.79 4.72 16.04
CA ALA A 269 8.34 4.58 16.16
C ALA A 269 7.93 4.19 17.59
N PHE A 270 8.66 3.27 18.23
CA PHE A 270 8.44 2.90 19.62
C PHE A 270 8.61 4.10 20.56
N LEU A 271 9.68 4.88 20.40
CA LEU A 271 9.94 6.07 21.22
C LEU A 271 8.82 7.12 21.06
N ILE A 272 8.39 7.40 19.84
CA ILE A 272 7.29 8.32 19.56
C ILE A 272 5.99 7.81 20.20
N ALA A 273 5.67 6.52 20.02
CA ALA A 273 4.46 5.93 20.60
C ALA A 273 4.44 6.00 22.12
N ALA A 274 5.59 5.73 22.76
CA ALA A 274 5.77 5.79 24.21
C ALA A 274 5.59 7.23 24.71
N ALA A 275 6.24 8.20 24.07
CA ALA A 275 6.14 9.61 24.42
C ALA A 275 4.69 10.12 24.31
N VAL A 276 4.01 9.86 23.19
CA VAL A 276 2.61 10.27 22.98
C VAL A 276 1.69 9.62 24.01
N THR A 277 1.91 8.34 24.35
CA THR A 277 1.11 7.65 25.37
C THR A 277 1.32 8.26 26.76
N ALA A 278 2.57 8.57 27.12
CA ALA A 278 2.92 9.18 28.42
C ALA A 278 2.33 10.58 28.58
N ILE A 279 2.42 11.42 27.54
CA ILE A 279 1.84 12.77 27.53
C ILE A 279 0.32 12.70 27.76
N ARG A 280 -0.38 11.83 27.04
CA ARG A 280 -1.84 11.67 27.19
C ARG A 280 -2.23 11.22 28.59
N TRP A 281 -1.44 10.36 29.20
CA TRP A 281 -1.68 9.88 30.56
C TRP A 281 -1.43 10.95 31.61
N ALA A 282 -0.39 11.77 31.44
CA ALA A 282 -0.12 12.91 32.31
C ALA A 282 -1.26 13.94 32.26
N ILE A 283 -1.75 14.27 31.06
CA ILE A 283 -2.90 15.18 30.88
C ILE A 283 -4.16 14.62 31.55
N ALA A 284 -4.44 13.32 31.41
CA ALA A 284 -5.62 12.69 32.02
C ALA A 284 -5.57 12.68 33.55
N ARG A 285 -4.37 12.65 34.14
CA ARG A 285 -4.18 12.73 35.61
C ARG A 285 -4.27 14.15 36.15
N GLY A 286 -3.92 15.15 35.35
CA GLY A 286 -3.91 16.56 35.74
C GLY A 286 -5.27 17.26 35.69
N GLN A 287 -6.32 16.62 35.16
CA GLN A 287 -7.67 17.20 35.18
C GLN A 287 -8.28 17.07 36.59
N PRO A 288 -8.57 18.18 37.29
CA PRO A 288 -9.23 18.12 38.60
C PRO A 288 -10.61 17.49 38.44
N LYS A 289 -10.94 16.53 39.32
CA LYS A 289 -12.30 16.01 39.43
C LYS A 289 -13.20 17.17 39.87
N VAL A 290 -14.04 17.68 38.98
CA VAL A 290 -15.13 18.58 39.36
C VAL A 290 -16.01 17.81 40.34
N PRO A 291 -16.13 18.23 41.61
CA PRO A 291 -17.01 17.57 42.56
C PRO A 291 -18.43 17.63 42.01
N ALA A 292 -19.12 16.47 42.02
CA ALA A 292 -20.52 16.41 41.65
C ALA A 292 -21.29 17.30 42.62
N GLU A 293 -21.95 18.34 42.10
CA GLU A 293 -22.95 19.10 42.86
C GLU A 293 -24.03 18.11 43.31
N ALA A 294 -24.24 18.07 44.63
CA ALA A 294 -25.21 17.24 45.32
C ALA A 294 -26.59 17.91 45.33
#